data_AF-A0A9D8MSY5-F1
#
_entry.id   AF-A0A9D8MSY5-F1
#
_cell.length_a   1.000
_cell.length_b   1.000
_cell.length_c   1.000
_cell.angle_alpha   90.00
_cell.angle_beta   90.00
_cell.angle_gamma   90.00
#
_symmetry.space_group_name_H-M   'P 1'
#
loop_
_entity.id
_entity.type
_entity.pdbx_description
1 polymer ?
#
loop_
_entity_poly.entity_id
_entity_poly.type
_entity_poly.pdbx_seq_one_letter_code
_entity_poly.pdbx_strand_id
1 'polypeptide(L)'
;MSNSERAFVFCLVLAAVLPILSWVLSALGVPCKSILDDEGLRWLFRHASDCLHSRLVMLALCCTMMQGVIQKSRLLPLNKTLREPRFYRFAAVYAVVLILIFVAALSPESPLLSITGGLAGSPLVDGLFFLGWFTFMVFCLCYGHSKREPWIQMLTYGIRRHPLALPFAVAVSFCWQCIQYMIP
;
A
#
# COMPACT_ATOMS: atom_id res chain seq x y z
N MET A 1 25.61 -1.95 -9.06
CA MET A 1 24.54 -2.17 -8.08
C MET A 1 24.13 -0.85 -7.44
N SER A 2 22.90 -0.40 -7.71
CA SER A 2 22.30 0.78 -7.08
C SER A 2 22.04 0.54 -5.58
N ASN A 3 21.88 1.61 -4.78
CA ASN A 3 21.65 1.47 -3.34
C ASN A 3 20.36 0.70 -3.02
N SER A 4 19.33 0.84 -3.84
CA SER A 4 18.06 0.10 -3.72
C SER A 4 18.21 -1.39 -4.03
N GLU A 5 19.03 -1.75 -5.04
CA GLU A 5 19.34 -3.16 -5.32
C GLU A 5 20.11 -3.81 -4.17
N ARG A 6 21.07 -3.10 -3.57
CA ARG A 6 21.81 -3.61 -2.40
C ARG A 6 20.88 -3.86 -1.21
N ALA A 7 19.98 -2.92 -0.93
CA ALA A 7 19.00 -3.07 0.15
C ALA A 7 18.04 -4.25 -0.12
N PHE A 8 17.61 -4.43 -1.37
CA PHE A 8 16.75 -5.55 -1.75
C PHE A 8 17.45 -6.90 -1.62
N VAL A 9 18.68 -7.03 -2.14
CA VAL A 9 19.48 -8.25 -2.00
C VAL A 9 19.74 -8.55 -0.53
N PHE A 10 20.07 -7.54 0.27
CA PHE A 10 20.22 -7.70 1.72
C PHE A 10 18.94 -8.25 2.37
N CYS A 11 17.77 -7.72 2.02
CA CYS A 11 16.49 -8.21 2.54
C CYS A 11 16.20 -9.65 2.11
N LEU A 12 16.54 -10.04 0.88
CA LEU A 12 16.38 -11.42 0.42
C LEU A 12 17.32 -12.39 1.16
N VAL A 13 18.58 -11.98 1.37
CA VAL A 13 19.53 -12.76 2.16
C VAL A 13 19.02 -12.90 3.59
N LEU A 14 18.54 -11.82 4.20
CA LEU A 14 17.96 -11.85 5.55
C LEU A 14 16.73 -12.78 5.61
N ALA A 15 15.84 -12.73 4.62
CA ALA A 15 14.68 -13.61 4.52
C ALA A 15 15.07 -15.09 4.47
N ALA A 16 16.16 -15.44 3.79
CA ALA A 16 16.66 -16.81 3.74
C ALA A 16 17.41 -17.23 5.02
N VAL A 17 18.13 -16.31 5.66
CA VAL A 17 18.93 -16.58 6.87
C VAL A 17 18.06 -16.69 8.12
N LEU A 18 16.97 -15.91 8.23
CA LEU A 18 16.10 -15.90 9.41
C LEU A 18 15.56 -17.29 9.82
N PRO A 19 15.01 -18.11 8.89
CA PRO A 19 14.58 -19.46 9.24
C PRO A 19 15.72 -20.34 9.77
N ILE A 20 16.89 -20.29 9.14
CA ILE A 20 18.06 -21.06 9.57
C ILE A 20 18.53 -20.59 10.95
N LEU A 21 18.60 -19.27 11.16
CA LEU A 21 18.99 -18.68 12.43
C LEU A 21 18.01 -19.06 13.55
N SER A 22 16.70 -19.06 13.26
CA SER A 22 15.66 -19.46 14.22
C SER A 22 15.85 -20.88 14.72
N TRP A 23 16.20 -21.79 13.81
CA TRP A 23 16.45 -23.19 14.11
C TRP A 23 17.73 -23.37 14.93
N VAL A 24 18.84 -22.70 14.55
CA VAL A 24 20.10 -22.74 15.32
C VAL A 24 19.91 -22.20 16.74
N LEU A 25 19.22 -21.06 16.89
CA LEU A 25 18.96 -20.46 18.21
C LEU A 25 18.12 -21.38 19.10
N SER A 26 17.08 -22.00 18.54
CA SER A 26 16.25 -22.97 19.25
C SER A 26 17.06 -24.20 19.67
N ALA A 27 17.92 -24.72 18.79
CA ALA A 27 18.83 -25.84 19.08
C ALA A 27 19.86 -25.51 20.18
N LEU A 28 20.25 -24.24 20.34
CA LEU A 28 21.12 -23.76 21.41
C LEU A 28 20.39 -23.54 22.75
N GLY A 29 19.08 -23.79 22.82
CA GLY A 29 18.26 -23.63 24.03
C GLY A 29 17.82 -22.20 24.29
N VAL A 30 17.95 -21.28 23.33
CA VAL A 30 17.40 -19.92 23.43
C VAL A 30 15.87 -20.03 23.34
N PRO A 31 15.10 -19.28 24.16
CA PRO A 31 13.63 -19.30 24.15
C PRO A 31 13.08 -18.59 22.89
N CYS A 32 13.27 -19.21 21.73
CA CYS A 32 12.77 -18.77 20.42
C CYS A 32 12.11 -19.95 19.70
N LYS A 33 11.03 -19.67 18.96
CA LYS A 33 10.38 -20.66 18.11
C LYS A 33 11.17 -20.87 16.83
N SER A 34 11.45 -22.12 16.48
CA SER A 34 12.07 -22.50 15.21
C SER A 34 11.04 -22.45 14.08
N ILE A 35 11.37 -21.75 12.98
CA ILE A 35 10.55 -21.70 11.77
C ILE A 35 10.67 -23.01 10.96
N LEU A 36 11.76 -23.75 11.12
CA LEU A 36 12.03 -24.97 10.35
C LEU A 36 11.45 -26.24 11.00
N ASP A 37 10.85 -26.13 12.18
CA ASP A 37 10.12 -27.23 12.81
C ASP A 37 8.76 -27.43 12.13
N ASP A 38 8.12 -28.59 12.36
CA ASP A 38 6.85 -28.93 11.71
C ASP A 38 5.76 -27.85 11.87
N GLU A 39 5.65 -27.26 13.08
CA GLU A 39 4.71 -26.17 13.35
C GLU A 39 5.14 -24.86 12.66
N GLY A 40 6.45 -24.58 12.60
CA GLY A 40 7.00 -23.41 11.93
C GLY A 40 6.79 -23.45 10.41
N LEU A 41 6.99 -24.61 9.79
CA LEU A 41 6.74 -24.81 8.36
C LEU A 41 5.25 -24.69 8.05
N ARG A 42 4.39 -25.29 8.87
CA ARG A 42 2.93 -25.14 8.75
C ARG A 42 2.50 -23.68 8.87
N TRP A 43 3.05 -22.96 9.84
CA TRP A 43 2.82 -21.53 10.01
C TRP A 43 3.29 -20.74 8.78
N LEU A 44 4.50 -21.01 8.28
CA LEU A 44 5.09 -20.32 7.13
C LEU A 44 4.21 -20.43 5.87
N PHE A 45 3.79 -21.65 5.51
CA PHE A 45 2.95 -21.86 4.32
C PHE A 45 1.55 -21.27 4.50
N ARG A 46 1.01 -21.26 5.72
CA ARG A 46 -0.28 -20.63 6.01
C ARG A 46 -0.22 -19.11 5.84
N HIS A 47 0.85 -18.46 6.32
CA HIS A 47 0.96 -16.99 6.35
C HIS A 47 1.69 -16.40 5.12
N ALA A 48 2.12 -17.24 4.17
CA ALA A 48 2.72 -16.79 2.92
C ALA A 48 1.80 -15.83 2.14
N SER A 49 0.49 -16.06 2.16
CA SER A 49 -0.49 -15.16 1.53
C SER A 49 -0.67 -13.85 2.29
N ASP A 50 -0.45 -13.84 3.62
CA ASP A 50 -0.57 -12.64 4.44
C ASP A 50 0.58 -11.65 4.18
N CYS A 51 1.76 -12.17 3.80
CA CYS A 51 2.87 -11.33 3.33
C CYS A 51 2.51 -10.50 2.10
N LEU A 52 1.76 -11.08 1.15
CA LEU A 52 1.33 -10.41 -0.07
C LEU A 52 0.24 -9.37 0.19
N HIS A 53 -0.64 -9.62 1.15
CA HIS A 53 -1.71 -8.69 1.56
C HIS A 53 -1.28 -7.75 2.69
N SER A 54 0.01 -7.66 2.98
CA SER A 54 0.50 -6.81 4.05
C SER A 54 0.25 -5.32 3.75
N ARG A 55 0.05 -4.54 4.82
CA ARG A 55 -0.13 -3.09 4.72
C ARG A 55 1.01 -2.42 3.96
N LEU A 56 2.25 -2.88 4.13
CA LEU A 56 3.42 -2.35 3.43
C LEU A 56 3.34 -2.56 1.91
N VAL A 57 2.94 -3.76 1.48
CA VAL A 57 2.79 -4.06 0.05
C VAL A 57 1.66 -3.24 -0.56
N MET A 58 0.53 -3.10 0.13
CA MET A 58 -0.57 -2.24 -0.30
C MET A 58 -0.13 -0.77 -0.44
N LEU A 59 0.61 -0.24 0.53
CA LEU A 59 1.14 1.13 0.48
C LEU A 59 2.14 1.30 -0.68
N ALA A 60 3.06 0.35 -0.87
CA ALA A 60 4.02 0.40 -1.98
C ALA A 60 3.31 0.38 -3.34
N LEU A 61 2.29 -0.44 -3.50
CA LEU A 61 1.45 -0.47 -4.70
C LEU A 61 0.72 0.86 -4.90
N CYS A 62 0.07 1.37 -3.86
CA CYS A 62 -0.64 2.64 -3.90
C CYS A 62 0.27 3.81 -4.30
N CYS A 63 1.45 3.91 -3.67
CA CYS A 63 2.42 4.97 -3.96
C CYS A 63 2.98 4.87 -5.39
N THR A 64 3.33 3.68 -5.85
CA THR A 64 3.86 3.49 -7.21
C THR A 64 2.80 3.79 -8.27
N MET A 65 1.56 3.32 -8.11
CA MET A 65 0.47 3.65 -9.04
C MET A 65 0.18 5.15 -9.06
N MET A 66 0.09 5.78 -7.88
CA MET A 66 -0.15 7.22 -7.76
C MET A 66 0.94 8.04 -8.45
N GLN A 67 2.21 7.65 -8.29
CA GLN A 67 3.31 8.32 -8.97
C GLN A 67 3.16 8.28 -10.49
N GLY A 68 2.76 7.13 -11.05
CA GLY A 68 2.54 6.99 -12.49
C GLY A 68 1.39 7.86 -12.98
N VAL A 69 0.29 7.87 -12.25
CA VAL A 69 -0.90 8.66 -12.56
C VAL A 69 -0.61 10.16 -12.50
N ILE A 70 0.08 10.67 -11.48
CA ILE A 70 0.44 12.09 -11.36
C ILE A 70 1.37 12.52 -12.51
N GLN A 71 2.37 11.71 -12.84
CA GLN A 71 3.35 12.06 -13.87
C GLN A 71 2.73 12.03 -15.27
N LYS A 72 1.89 11.05 -15.57
CA LYS A 72 1.26 10.88 -16.89
C LYS A 72 0.02 11.73 -17.12
N SER A 73 -0.72 12.08 -16.06
CA SER A 73 -1.85 13.01 -16.15
C SER A 73 -1.42 14.46 -16.48
N ARG A 74 -0.12 14.76 -16.41
CA ARG A 74 0.45 16.10 -16.63
C ARG A 74 -0.20 17.17 -15.73
N LEU A 75 -0.59 16.78 -14.52
CA LEU A 75 -1.12 17.72 -13.51
C LEU A 75 -0.01 18.61 -12.91
N LEU A 76 1.24 18.14 -12.88
CA LEU A 76 2.39 18.83 -12.30
C LEU A 76 2.68 20.23 -12.85
N PRO A 77 2.53 20.55 -14.15
CA PRO A 77 2.54 21.94 -14.63
C PRO A 77 1.25 22.68 -14.21
N LEU A 78 1.07 22.89 -12.90
CA LEU A 78 -0.12 23.51 -12.28
C LEU A 78 -0.52 24.81 -12.96
N ASN A 79 0.44 25.64 -13.36
CA ASN A 79 0.15 26.96 -13.91
C ASN A 79 -0.59 26.93 -15.27
N LYS A 80 -0.39 25.86 -16.06
CA LYS A 80 -1.14 25.63 -17.31
C LYS A 80 -2.44 24.89 -17.04
N THR A 81 -2.41 23.93 -16.12
CA THR A 81 -3.57 23.12 -15.70
C THR A 81 -4.69 23.97 -15.09
N LEU A 82 -4.37 24.92 -14.22
CA LEU A 82 -5.37 25.80 -13.57
C LEU A 82 -6.07 26.74 -14.55
N ARG A 83 -5.53 26.95 -15.75
CA ARG A 83 -6.16 27.77 -16.79
C ARG A 83 -7.18 26.98 -17.63
N GLU A 84 -7.24 25.66 -17.48
CA GLU A 84 -8.16 24.83 -18.25
C GLU A 84 -9.53 24.72 -17.56
N PRO A 85 -10.64 25.14 -18.20
CA PRO A 85 -11.98 25.07 -17.59
C PRO A 85 -12.42 23.63 -17.26
N ARG A 86 -11.81 22.64 -17.93
CA ARG A 86 -12.04 21.21 -17.65
C ARG A 86 -11.53 20.81 -16.27
N PHE A 87 -10.42 21.38 -15.81
CA PHE A 87 -9.86 21.10 -14.49
C PHE A 87 -10.87 21.44 -13.38
N TYR A 88 -11.49 22.63 -13.45
CA TYR A 88 -12.49 23.04 -12.46
C TYR A 88 -13.73 22.15 -12.44
N ARG A 89 -14.16 21.62 -13.59
CA ARG A 89 -15.29 20.66 -13.62
C ARG A 89 -14.95 19.38 -12.88
N PHE A 90 -13.78 18.78 -13.15
CA PHE A 90 -13.35 17.58 -12.44
C PHE A 90 -13.08 17.86 -10.95
N ALA A 91 -12.53 19.03 -10.61
CA ALA A 91 -12.29 19.43 -9.22
C ALA A 91 -13.61 19.65 -8.46
N ALA A 92 -14.62 20.23 -9.12
CA ALA A 92 -15.95 20.38 -8.55
C ALA A 92 -16.61 19.02 -8.30
N VAL A 93 -16.57 18.10 -9.28
CA VAL A 93 -17.09 16.73 -9.11
C VAL A 93 -16.37 16.02 -7.96
N TYR A 94 -15.04 16.13 -7.90
CA TYR A 94 -14.22 15.56 -6.82
C TYR A 94 -14.62 16.12 -5.44
N ALA A 95 -14.76 17.45 -5.34
CA ALA A 95 -15.19 18.10 -4.10
C ALA A 95 -16.60 17.66 -3.69
N VAL A 96 -17.54 17.57 -4.63
CA VAL A 96 -18.90 17.08 -4.36
C VAL A 96 -18.88 15.64 -3.85
N VAL A 97 -18.10 14.75 -4.45
CA VAL A 97 -17.98 13.35 -3.99
C VAL A 97 -17.43 13.29 -2.55
N LEU A 98 -16.38 14.05 -2.25
CA LEU A 98 -15.84 14.11 -0.88
C LEU A 98 -16.86 14.66 0.11
N ILE A 99 -17.57 15.72 -0.25
CA ILE A 99 -18.62 16.31 0.59
C ILE A 99 -19.73 15.28 0.83
N LEU A 100 -20.18 14.56 -0.19
CA LEU A 100 -21.22 13.53 -0.05
C LEU A 100 -20.78 12.40 0.90
N ILE A 101 -19.53 11.97 0.83
CA ILE A 101 -18.98 10.97 1.77
C ILE A 101 -18.97 11.54 3.19
N PHE A 102 -18.50 12.77 3.38
CA PHE A 102 -18.50 13.42 4.70
C PHE A 102 -19.91 13.63 5.26
N VAL A 103 -20.87 14.03 4.43
CA VAL A 103 -22.28 14.17 4.81
C VAL A 103 -22.87 12.80 5.17
N ALA A 104 -22.57 11.76 4.40
CA ALA A 104 -22.98 10.40 4.73
C ALA A 104 -22.39 9.91 6.06
N ALA A 105 -21.19 10.37 6.44
CA ALA A 105 -20.57 10.06 7.72
C ALA A 105 -21.20 10.81 8.92
N LEU A 106 -21.90 11.91 8.68
CA LEU A 106 -22.61 12.68 9.71
C LEU A 106 -24.02 12.13 10.00
N SER A 107 -24.50 11.18 9.20
CA SER A 107 -25.78 10.52 9.44
C SER A 107 -25.70 9.63 10.69
N PRO A 108 -26.68 9.70 11.62
CA PRO A 108 -26.66 8.91 12.86
C PRO A 108 -26.77 7.40 12.62
N GLU A 109 -27.31 6.96 11.49
CA GLU A 109 -27.33 5.54 11.07
C GLU A 109 -26.22 5.20 10.07
N SER A 110 -25.15 6.01 10.02
CA SER A 110 -24.08 5.77 9.06
C SER A 110 -23.31 4.49 9.40
N PRO A 111 -23.16 3.54 8.46
CA PRO A 111 -22.29 2.38 8.65
C PRO A 111 -20.81 2.77 8.73
N LEU A 112 -20.48 4.04 8.50
CA LEU A 112 -19.12 4.59 8.54
C LEU A 112 -18.71 5.05 9.94
N LEU A 113 -19.66 5.20 10.87
CA LEU A 113 -19.40 5.51 12.27
C LEU A 113 -19.04 4.23 13.04
N SER A 114 -18.37 4.38 14.19
CA SER A 114 -18.13 3.25 15.07
C SER A 114 -19.45 2.75 15.69
N ILE A 115 -19.43 1.53 16.25
CA ILE A 115 -20.59 0.94 16.96
C ILE A 115 -21.08 1.85 18.12
N THR A 116 -20.23 2.73 18.65
CA THR A 116 -20.58 3.69 19.70
C THR A 116 -21.08 5.04 19.17
N GLY A 117 -21.22 5.20 17.85
CA GLY A 117 -21.63 6.45 17.20
C GLY A 117 -20.53 7.52 17.13
N GLY A 118 -19.30 7.19 17.55
CA GLY A 118 -18.15 8.10 17.52
C GLY A 118 -17.35 8.02 16.21
N LEU A 119 -16.61 9.09 15.89
CA LEU A 119 -15.62 9.09 14.80
C LEU A 119 -14.29 8.43 15.18
N ALA A 120 -13.88 8.49 16.46
CA ALA A 120 -12.62 7.90 16.90
C ALA A 120 -12.70 6.36 16.85
N GLY A 121 -11.75 5.73 16.15
CA GLY A 121 -11.76 4.28 15.91
C GLY A 121 -12.89 3.81 14.97
N SER A 122 -13.45 4.73 14.17
CA SER A 122 -14.45 4.38 13.16
C SER A 122 -13.80 3.84 11.88
N PRO A 123 -14.52 2.99 11.12
CA PRO A 123 -14.07 2.52 9.82
C PRO A 123 -13.72 3.65 8.84
N LEU A 124 -14.37 4.81 8.96
CA LEU A 124 -14.08 6.00 8.17
C LEU A 124 -12.65 6.52 8.42
N VAL A 125 -12.24 6.63 9.68
CA VAL A 125 -10.92 7.15 10.05
C VAL A 125 -9.83 6.17 9.63
N ASP A 126 -10.05 4.87 9.82
CA ASP A 126 -9.11 3.82 9.40
C ASP A 126 -8.97 3.76 7.86
N GLY A 127 -10.05 4.01 7.14
CA GLY A 127 -10.10 4.02 5.68
C GLY A 127 -9.69 5.34 5.02
N LEU A 128 -9.51 6.43 5.79
CA LEU A 128 -9.38 7.79 5.24
C LEU A 128 -8.20 7.92 4.28
N PHE A 129 -7.08 7.29 4.61
CA PHE A 129 -5.91 7.26 3.73
C PHE A 129 -6.24 6.63 2.37
N PHE A 130 -6.82 5.44 2.37
CA PHE A 130 -7.16 4.72 1.13
C PHE A 130 -8.26 5.42 0.35
N LEU A 131 -9.23 6.02 1.05
CA LEU A 131 -10.28 6.80 0.44
C LEU A 131 -9.71 8.02 -0.29
N GLY A 132 -8.90 8.84 0.39
CA GLY A 132 -8.27 10.01 -0.21
C GLY A 132 -7.32 9.65 -1.35
N TRP A 133 -6.57 8.56 -1.20
CA TRP A 133 -5.73 8.03 -2.27
C TRP A 133 -6.56 7.62 -3.49
N PHE A 134 -7.64 6.85 -3.29
CA PHE A 134 -8.46 6.32 -4.36
C PHE A 134 -9.20 7.44 -5.11
N THR A 135 -9.86 8.34 -4.39
CA THR A 135 -10.59 9.45 -5.01
C THR A 135 -9.63 10.35 -5.78
N PHE A 136 -8.46 10.66 -5.23
CA PHE A 136 -7.45 11.48 -5.90
C PHE A 136 -6.88 10.76 -7.14
N MET A 137 -6.66 9.45 -7.06
CA MET A 137 -6.21 8.66 -8.20
C MET A 137 -7.24 8.69 -9.34
N VAL A 138 -8.52 8.49 -9.03
CA VAL A 138 -9.63 8.58 -10.01
C VAL A 138 -9.68 9.97 -10.64
N PHE A 139 -9.57 11.04 -9.84
CA PHE A 139 -9.51 12.41 -10.36
C PHE A 139 -8.39 12.58 -11.39
N CYS A 140 -7.17 12.15 -11.04
CA CYS A 140 -6.02 12.28 -11.92
C CYS A 140 -6.14 11.41 -13.19
N LEU A 141 -6.71 10.21 -13.07
CA LEU A 141 -7.00 9.32 -14.21
C LEU A 141 -8.02 9.94 -15.17
N CYS A 142 -9.15 10.43 -14.66
CA CYS A 142 -10.17 11.08 -15.47
C CYS A 142 -9.62 12.30 -16.20
N TYR A 143 -8.85 13.15 -15.51
CA TYR A 143 -8.21 14.30 -16.11
C TYR A 143 -7.18 13.91 -17.18
N GLY A 144 -6.30 12.94 -16.88
CA GLY A 144 -5.32 12.45 -17.84
C GLY A 144 -5.96 11.79 -19.06
N HIS A 145 -7.03 11.02 -18.86
CA HIS A 145 -7.75 10.37 -19.94
C HIS A 145 -8.42 11.39 -20.87
N SER A 146 -8.94 12.49 -20.32
CA SER A 146 -9.43 13.62 -21.13
C SER A 146 -8.35 14.22 -22.04
N LYS A 147 -7.05 14.03 -21.72
CA LYS A 147 -5.91 14.43 -22.55
C LYS A 147 -5.41 13.32 -23.49
N ARG A 148 -6.20 12.25 -23.68
CA ARG A 148 -5.94 11.08 -24.55
C ARG A 148 -4.78 10.20 -24.12
N GLU A 149 -4.35 10.31 -22.87
CA GLU A 149 -3.36 9.39 -22.32
C GLU A 149 -4.07 8.08 -21.89
N PRO A 150 -3.56 6.90 -22.26
CA PRO A 150 -4.20 5.63 -21.92
C PRO A 150 -4.05 5.29 -20.43
N TRP A 151 -5.19 5.06 -19.77
CA TRP A 151 -5.29 4.79 -18.33
C TRP A 151 -4.40 3.63 -17.85
N ILE A 152 -4.32 2.52 -18.60
CA ILE A 152 -3.45 1.38 -18.26
C ILE A 152 -1.97 1.80 -18.20
N GLN A 153 -1.53 2.66 -19.11
CA GLN A 153 -0.13 3.13 -19.09
C GLN A 153 0.11 4.05 -17.90
N MET A 154 -0.87 4.87 -17.48
CA MET A 154 -0.73 5.69 -16.27
C MET A 154 -0.54 4.84 -15.01
N LEU A 155 -1.37 3.82 -14.86
CA LEU A 155 -1.34 2.91 -13.70
C LEU A 155 -0.06 2.08 -13.65
N THR A 156 0.38 1.56 -14.80
CA THR A 156 1.55 0.68 -14.88
C THR A 156 2.88 1.43 -14.94
N TYR A 157 2.88 2.72 -15.30
CA TYR A 157 4.13 3.48 -15.47
C TYR A 157 4.95 3.54 -14.18
N GLY A 158 4.33 3.84 -13.04
CA GLY A 158 5.07 3.94 -11.78
C GLY A 158 5.58 2.59 -11.28
N ILE A 159 4.82 1.50 -11.51
CA ILE A 159 5.25 0.13 -11.25
C ILE A 159 6.47 -0.23 -12.11
N ARG A 160 6.45 0.11 -13.40
CA ARG A 160 7.58 -0.13 -14.31
C ARG A 160 8.80 0.73 -13.99
N ARG A 161 8.59 1.94 -13.47
CA ARG A 161 9.66 2.85 -13.08
C ARG A 161 10.41 2.36 -11.84
N HIS A 162 9.71 1.74 -10.90
CA HIS A 162 10.28 1.20 -9.65
C HIS A 162 9.96 -0.29 -9.50
N PRO A 163 10.55 -1.16 -10.35
CA PRO A 163 10.22 -2.58 -10.37
C PRO A 163 10.56 -3.30 -9.06
N LEU A 164 11.51 -2.76 -8.29
CA LEU A 164 11.94 -3.34 -7.02
C LEU A 164 11.05 -2.95 -5.83
N ALA A 165 10.18 -1.94 -5.95
CA ALA A 165 9.42 -1.44 -4.80
C ALA A 165 8.47 -2.48 -4.20
N LEU A 166 7.74 -3.20 -5.05
CA LEU A 166 6.82 -4.27 -4.63
C LEU A 166 7.54 -5.49 -4.05
N PRO A 167 8.51 -6.13 -4.74
CA PRO A 167 9.21 -7.29 -4.17
C PRO A 167 10.00 -6.91 -2.92
N PHE A 168 10.52 -5.68 -2.83
CA PHE A 168 11.14 -5.18 -1.60
C PHE A 168 10.13 -5.11 -0.45
N ALA A 169 8.94 -4.55 -0.66
CA ALA A 169 7.90 -4.49 0.36
C ALA A 169 7.46 -5.90 0.83
N VAL A 170 7.36 -6.86 -0.10
CA VAL A 170 7.05 -8.26 0.23
C VAL A 170 8.17 -8.87 1.07
N ALA A 171 9.44 -8.70 0.68
CA ALA A 171 10.58 -9.23 1.43
C ALA A 171 10.66 -8.64 2.85
N VAL A 172 10.44 -7.33 3.00
CA VAL A 172 10.40 -6.68 4.32
C VAL A 172 9.24 -7.22 5.16
N SER A 173 8.05 -7.36 4.58
CA SER A 173 6.89 -7.93 5.28
C SER A 173 7.16 -9.37 5.74
N PHE A 174 7.81 -10.17 4.90
CA PHE A 174 8.18 -11.53 5.24
C PHE A 174 9.17 -11.58 6.40
N CYS A 175 10.26 -10.81 6.34
CA CYS A 175 11.22 -10.72 7.43
C CYS A 175 10.55 -10.29 8.75
N TRP A 176 9.65 -9.31 8.68
CA TRP A 176 8.90 -8.84 9.84
C TRP A 176 8.03 -9.95 10.45
N GLN A 177 7.28 -10.68 9.63
CA GLN A 177 6.44 -11.78 10.12
C GLN A 177 7.28 -12.92 10.72
N CYS A 178 8.41 -13.29 10.09
CA CYS A 178 9.32 -14.28 10.64
C CYS A 178 9.84 -13.87 12.02
N ILE A 179 10.23 -12.61 12.19
CA ILE A 179 10.67 -12.09 13.49
C ILE A 179 9.53 -12.17 14.53
N GLN A 180 8.30 -11.80 14.14
CA GLN A 180 7.15 -11.90 15.04
C GLN A 180 6.84 -13.34 15.47
N TYR A 181 7.02 -14.32 14.59
CA TYR A 181 6.83 -15.72 14.92
C TYR A 181 7.92 -16.25 15.88
N MET A 182 9.17 -15.83 15.70
CA MET A 182 10.29 -16.29 16.52
C MET A 182 10.19 -15.85 17.97
N ILE A 183 9.54 -14.70 18.23
CA ILE A 183 9.30 -14.18 19.57
C ILE A 183 8.20 -15.05 20.24
N PRO A 184 8.44 -15.57 21.46
CA PRO A 184 7.51 -16.46 22.14
C PRO A 184 6.14 -15.84 22.42
#